data_AF-A0AAD8XKZ5-F1
#
_entry.id   AF-A0AAD8XKZ5-F1
#
_cell.length_a   1.000
_cell.length_b   1.000
_cell.length_c   1.000
_cell.angle_alpha   90.00
_cell.angle_beta   90.00
_cell.angle_gamma   90.00
#
_symmetry.space_group_name_H-M   'P 1'
#
loop_
_entity.id
_entity.type
_entity.pdbx_description
1 polymer ?
#
loop_
_entity_poly.entity_id
_entity_poly.type
_entity_poly.pdbx_seq_one_letter_code
_entity_poly.pdbx_strand_id
1 'polypeptide(L)'
;MAEGRVCEAVAVEANPEVSTTEDTRNAAAPVAPASPTPAASPPAAPVLPAAVIVAEEDPDPSTDGYETSSDGSSNASTSLSSSVRDYEWENKRRYHKFKQGRYLCPNDEPEQDREDMKHALVVHICDGDLHSAPLENPQKILDIGTGTGIWAIDMGDNYPEAQIDGIDLSPIQPGFVPPNVKFLVDDAEAEWLYPDNSIDFIHLRHMAPFIKDCPRLLRQANRVLKPGGWIELQELRWRFACDDDTMGPDYAPTKMVLLLLLLYLTPWRPG
;
A
#
# COMPACT_ATOMS: atom_id res chain seq x y z
N MET A 1 24.38 16.83 -19.38
CA MET A 1 24.31 15.36 -19.37
C MET A 1 23.96 14.95 -17.95
N ALA A 2 22.69 14.66 -17.72
CA ALA A 2 22.20 14.30 -16.39
C ALA A 2 22.40 12.79 -16.21
N GLU A 3 23.28 12.42 -15.29
CA GLU A 3 23.39 11.04 -14.82
C GLU A 3 22.06 10.66 -14.16
N GLY A 4 21.43 9.61 -14.69
CA GLY A 4 20.19 9.05 -14.18
C GLY A 4 20.40 8.60 -12.73
N ARG A 5 19.67 9.23 -11.80
CA ARG A 5 19.60 8.73 -10.42
C ARG A 5 18.62 7.57 -10.42
N VAL A 6 19.20 6.41 -10.15
CA VAL A 6 18.54 5.14 -9.85
C VAL A 6 17.53 5.36 -8.71
N CYS A 7 16.32 4.81 -8.84
CA CYS A 7 15.41 4.61 -7.72
C CYS A 7 16.13 3.77 -6.66
N GLU A 8 16.45 4.38 -5.52
CA GLU A 8 16.98 3.64 -4.38
C GLU A 8 15.79 3.13 -3.56
N ALA A 9 15.29 1.95 -3.92
CA ALA A 9 14.33 1.22 -3.10
C ALA A 9 15.10 0.58 -1.94
N VAL A 10 14.85 1.04 -0.72
CA VAL A 10 15.41 0.43 0.49
C VAL A 10 14.42 -0.62 0.98
N ALA A 11 14.56 -1.84 0.46
CA ALA A 11 13.93 -3.00 1.03
C ALA A 11 14.76 -3.45 2.24
N VAL A 12 14.19 -3.44 3.44
CA VAL A 12 14.90 -3.85 4.66
C VAL A 12 14.51 -5.31 4.96
N GLU A 13 15.45 -6.22 4.72
CA GLU A 13 15.33 -7.62 5.13
C GLU A 13 15.46 -7.73 6.66
N ALA A 14 14.56 -8.47 7.30
CA ALA A 14 14.69 -8.79 8.71
C ALA A 14 15.74 -9.92 8.91
N ASN A 15 16.99 -9.51 9.17
CA ASN A 15 18.10 -10.32 9.71
C ASN A 15 18.60 -11.49 8.82
N PRO A 16 19.67 -11.31 8.02
CA PRO A 16 20.21 -12.36 7.16
C PRO A 16 21.38 -13.11 7.82
N GLU A 17 21.27 -14.44 7.93
CA GLU A 17 22.44 -15.31 8.08
C GLU A 17 23.05 -15.60 6.70
N VAL A 18 24.37 -15.46 6.60
CA VAL A 18 25.19 -15.46 5.38
C VAL A 18 25.32 -16.84 4.76
N SER A 19 25.15 -16.94 3.43
CA SER A 19 25.83 -17.96 2.60
C SER A 19 25.96 -17.51 1.14
N THR A 20 27.21 -17.41 0.69
CA THR A 20 27.66 -17.11 -0.68
C THR A 20 27.52 -18.31 -1.63
N THR A 21 27.24 -18.10 -2.92
CA THR A 21 27.99 -18.69 -4.06
C THR A 21 27.59 -18.07 -5.40
N GLU A 22 28.53 -18.14 -6.34
CA GLU A 22 28.67 -17.37 -7.59
C GLU A 22 28.00 -17.96 -8.84
N ASP A 23 27.66 -17.04 -9.76
CA ASP A 23 27.90 -16.99 -11.22
C ASP A 23 27.61 -18.23 -12.10
N THR A 24 26.74 -18.07 -13.10
CA THR A 24 27.11 -18.38 -14.50
C THR A 24 26.17 -17.72 -15.53
N ARG A 25 26.82 -17.16 -16.55
CA ARG A 25 26.31 -16.43 -17.71
C ARG A 25 25.52 -17.29 -18.70
N ASN A 26 24.55 -16.70 -19.41
CA ASN A 26 24.59 -16.69 -20.88
C ASN A 26 23.62 -15.70 -21.54
N ALA A 27 24.10 -15.09 -22.63
CA ALA A 27 23.43 -14.07 -23.43
C ALA A 27 22.70 -14.68 -24.64
N ALA A 28 21.59 -14.07 -25.05
CA ALA A 28 21.11 -14.07 -26.43
C ALA A 28 20.26 -12.82 -26.71
N ALA A 29 20.52 -12.16 -27.84
CA ALA A 29 19.85 -10.96 -28.34
C ALA A 29 19.01 -11.30 -29.60
N PRO A 30 18.31 -10.36 -30.26
CA PRO A 30 16.84 -10.32 -30.32
C PRO A 30 16.26 -10.64 -31.71
N VAL A 31 14.95 -10.92 -31.78
CA VAL A 31 14.20 -11.00 -33.06
C VAL A 31 13.00 -10.06 -32.99
N ALA A 32 12.91 -9.14 -33.97
CA ALA A 32 11.87 -8.14 -34.15
C ALA A 32 10.71 -8.66 -35.05
N PRO A 33 9.55 -7.98 -35.12
CA PRO A 33 8.24 -8.62 -35.12
C PRO A 33 7.58 -8.76 -36.51
N ALA A 34 6.59 -9.66 -36.61
CA ALA A 34 5.64 -9.72 -37.71
C ALA A 34 4.28 -9.10 -37.29
N SER A 35 3.74 -8.22 -38.14
CA SER A 35 2.47 -7.50 -37.94
C SER A 35 1.21 -8.38 -38.16
N PRO A 36 0.02 -7.96 -37.65
CA PRO A 36 -1.13 -8.85 -37.44
C PRO A 36 -2.17 -8.83 -38.58
N THR A 37 -2.97 -9.91 -38.65
CA THR A 37 -4.17 -10.06 -39.50
C THR A 37 -5.41 -10.20 -38.58
N PRO A 38 -6.63 -9.76 -38.97
CA PRO A 38 -7.64 -9.27 -38.04
C PRO A 38 -8.48 -10.33 -37.30
N ALA A 39 -9.08 -9.84 -36.22
CA ALA A 39 -9.87 -10.50 -35.18
C ALA A 39 -11.06 -11.35 -35.65
N ALA A 40 -11.24 -12.48 -34.97
CA ALA A 40 -12.53 -13.12 -34.75
C ALA A 40 -12.96 -12.87 -33.29
N SER A 41 -14.21 -12.47 -33.09
CA SER A 41 -14.77 -12.06 -31.79
C SER A 41 -14.68 -13.17 -30.72
N PRO A 42 -14.28 -12.86 -29.47
CA PRO A 42 -14.35 -13.82 -28.38
C PRO A 42 -15.77 -13.91 -27.79
N PRO A 43 -16.16 -15.09 -27.26
CA PRO A 43 -17.44 -15.29 -26.59
C PRO A 43 -17.48 -14.61 -25.22
N ALA A 44 -18.71 -14.40 -24.71
CA ALA A 44 -19.02 -13.68 -23.48
C ALA A 44 -18.15 -14.10 -22.28
N ALA A 45 -17.59 -13.09 -21.60
CA ALA A 45 -16.74 -13.24 -20.43
C ALA A 45 -17.49 -13.83 -19.22
N PRO A 46 -16.83 -14.66 -18.39
CA PRO A 46 -17.40 -15.14 -17.13
C PRO A 46 -17.51 -13.99 -16.11
N VAL A 47 -18.60 -13.98 -15.35
CA VAL A 47 -18.91 -12.98 -14.31
C VAL A 47 -18.02 -13.22 -13.08
N LEU A 48 -17.20 -12.24 -12.71
CA LEU A 48 -16.32 -12.24 -11.53
C LEU A 48 -17.04 -11.65 -10.29
N PRO A 49 -16.68 -12.08 -9.06
CA PRO A 49 -17.35 -11.64 -7.84
C PRO A 49 -16.97 -10.20 -7.41
N ALA A 50 -17.88 -9.54 -6.68
CA ALA A 50 -17.71 -8.18 -6.19
C ALA A 50 -16.79 -8.10 -4.94
N ALA A 51 -16.09 -6.97 -4.79
CA ALA A 51 -15.18 -6.69 -3.67
C ALA A 51 -15.89 -6.79 -2.31
N VAL A 52 -15.31 -7.53 -1.38
CA VAL A 52 -15.76 -7.57 0.03
C VAL A 52 -15.07 -6.43 0.75
N ILE A 53 -15.83 -5.36 1.04
CA ILE A 53 -15.36 -4.23 1.85
C ILE A 53 -15.93 -4.36 3.27
N VAL A 54 -15.04 -4.42 4.26
CA VAL A 54 -15.35 -4.71 5.67
C VAL A 54 -14.90 -3.54 6.55
N ALA A 55 -15.64 -3.22 7.62
CA ALA A 55 -15.15 -2.37 8.70
C ALA A 55 -14.98 -3.18 10.00
N GLU A 56 -14.01 -2.80 10.81
CA GLU A 56 -13.88 -3.25 12.20
C GLU A 56 -14.50 -2.18 13.12
N GLU A 57 -15.49 -2.58 13.92
CA GLU A 57 -16.06 -1.73 14.97
C GLU A 57 -15.43 -2.11 16.32
N ASP A 58 -14.97 -1.12 17.09
CA ASP A 58 -14.60 -1.32 18.49
C ASP A 58 -15.84 -1.83 19.26
N PRO A 59 -15.73 -2.85 20.15
CA PRO A 59 -16.87 -3.33 20.89
C PRO A 59 -17.43 -2.23 21.80
N ASP A 60 -18.62 -1.73 21.48
CA ASP A 60 -19.41 -0.84 22.35
C ASP A 60 -19.68 -1.58 23.67
N PRO A 61 -19.35 -1.00 24.86
CA PRO A 61 -19.68 -1.59 26.15
C PRO A 61 -21.19 -1.68 26.46
N SER A 62 -22.06 -1.38 25.50
CA SER A 62 -23.51 -1.24 25.69
C SER A 62 -24.38 -2.27 24.95
N THR A 63 -23.90 -3.50 24.71
CA THR A 63 -24.75 -4.54 24.09
C THR A 63 -24.83 -5.80 24.96
N ASP A 64 -25.87 -5.85 25.81
CA ASP A 64 -26.23 -7.04 26.57
C ASP A 64 -26.88 -8.10 25.66
N GLY A 65 -26.12 -9.16 25.38
CA GLY A 65 -26.61 -10.55 25.39
C GLY A 65 -27.28 -11.11 24.13
N TYR A 66 -26.58 -11.99 23.41
CA TYR A 66 -26.90 -13.43 23.35
C TYR A 66 -25.69 -14.20 22.78
N GLU A 67 -25.18 -15.18 23.54
CA GLU A 67 -24.12 -16.07 23.06
C GLU A 67 -24.66 -17.05 22.02
N THR A 68 -24.01 -17.11 20.86
CA THR A 68 -24.01 -18.28 19.99
C THR A 68 -22.57 -18.78 19.93
N SER A 69 -22.33 -19.94 20.53
CA SER A 69 -21.07 -20.66 20.40
C SER A 69 -20.85 -21.02 18.93
N SER A 70 -19.88 -20.40 18.27
CA SER A 70 -19.28 -20.90 17.04
C SER A 70 -17.78 -20.96 17.18
N ASP A 71 -17.21 -22.08 16.73
CA ASP A 71 -15.83 -22.50 16.88
C ASP A 71 -14.79 -21.41 16.54
N GLY A 72 -13.73 -21.38 17.35
CA GLY A 72 -12.67 -20.39 17.32
C GLY A 72 -11.85 -20.41 16.03
N SER A 73 -12.16 -19.48 15.13
CA SER A 73 -11.20 -18.74 14.30
C SER A 73 -11.92 -17.67 13.47
N SER A 74 -12.82 -16.89 14.07
CA SER A 74 -13.44 -15.74 13.41
C SER A 74 -12.75 -14.46 13.88
N ASN A 75 -11.77 -13.95 13.12
CA ASN A 75 -11.52 -12.52 13.15
C ASN A 75 -12.78 -11.86 12.60
N ALA A 76 -13.53 -11.18 13.46
CA ALA A 76 -14.90 -10.73 13.23
C ALA A 76 -14.97 -9.54 12.26
N SER A 77 -14.59 -9.80 11.02
CA SER A 77 -14.70 -8.93 9.88
C SER A 77 -16.19 -8.82 9.51
N THR A 78 -16.85 -7.72 9.88
CA THR A 78 -18.28 -7.51 9.60
C THR A 78 -18.51 -6.61 8.38
N SER A 79 -19.52 -6.91 7.56
CA SER A 79 -19.86 -6.07 6.41
C SER A 79 -20.14 -4.62 6.85
N LEU A 80 -19.58 -3.64 6.13
CA LEU A 80 -19.73 -2.20 6.41
C LEU A 80 -21.16 -1.82 6.81
N SER A 81 -21.31 -1.22 8.01
CA SER A 81 -22.52 -0.51 8.38
C SER A 81 -22.73 0.68 7.44
N SER A 82 -23.99 1.01 7.12
CA SER A 82 -24.29 2.06 6.11
C SER A 82 -23.70 3.42 6.47
N SER A 83 -23.49 3.69 7.77
CA SER A 83 -22.89 4.91 8.31
C SER A 83 -21.40 5.08 8.02
N VAL A 84 -20.65 3.99 7.78
CA VAL A 84 -19.22 4.07 7.43
C VAL A 84 -19.01 4.50 5.97
N ARG A 85 -20.02 4.31 5.11
CA ARG A 85 -20.03 4.82 3.73
C ARG A 85 -20.47 6.28 3.62
N ASP A 86 -20.86 6.91 4.71
CA ASP A 86 -21.19 8.33 4.70
C ASP A 86 -19.93 9.16 4.44
N TYR A 87 -20.10 10.26 3.70
CA TYR A 87 -19.02 11.19 3.37
C TYR A 87 -19.25 12.56 4.02
N GLU A 88 -18.16 13.20 4.40
CA GLU A 88 -18.16 14.61 4.82
C GLU A 88 -17.88 15.50 3.61
N TRP A 89 -18.52 16.66 3.55
CA TRP A 89 -18.38 17.61 2.45
C TRP A 89 -17.96 18.97 2.97
N GLU A 90 -16.79 19.45 2.55
CA GLU A 90 -16.28 20.77 2.89
C GLU A 90 -15.75 21.45 1.63
N ASN A 91 -16.06 22.73 1.42
CA ASN A 91 -15.57 23.51 0.28
C ASN A 91 -15.79 22.85 -1.10
N LYS A 92 -16.90 22.09 -1.25
CA LYS A 92 -17.26 21.29 -2.44
C LYS A 92 -16.33 20.10 -2.72
N ARG A 93 -15.52 19.70 -1.75
CA ARG A 93 -14.68 18.50 -1.79
C ARG A 93 -15.27 17.43 -0.87
N ARG A 94 -15.09 16.16 -1.24
CA ARG A 94 -15.56 15.01 -0.45
C ARG A 94 -14.42 14.50 0.45
N TYR A 95 -14.73 14.16 1.69
CA TYR A 95 -13.80 13.62 2.68
C TYR A 95 -14.39 12.36 3.35
N HIS A 96 -13.54 11.56 3.99
CA HIS A 96 -13.97 10.40 4.78
C HIS A 96 -14.61 10.84 6.10
N LYS A 97 -15.55 10.02 6.59
CA LYS A 97 -16.22 10.23 7.88
C LYS A 97 -15.69 9.35 8.99
N PHE A 98 -15.21 8.14 8.67
CA PHE A 98 -14.60 7.23 9.64
C PHE A 98 -13.33 7.84 10.25
N LYS A 99 -13.28 7.96 11.58
CA LYS A 99 -12.21 8.66 12.32
C LYS A 99 -11.88 10.06 11.77
N GLN A 100 -12.94 10.86 11.55
CA GLN A 100 -12.87 12.23 11.03
C GLN A 100 -11.69 13.06 11.60
N GLY A 101 -10.96 13.74 10.72
CA GLY A 101 -9.82 14.60 11.08
C GLY A 101 -8.48 13.87 11.23
N ARG A 102 -8.44 12.54 11.05
CA ARG A 102 -7.18 11.77 10.99
C ARG A 102 -6.45 11.94 9.66
N TYR A 103 -7.20 12.06 8.56
CA TYR A 103 -6.65 12.32 7.24
C TYR A 103 -7.24 13.64 6.71
N LEU A 104 -6.41 14.45 6.06
CA LEU A 104 -6.75 15.84 5.70
C LEU A 104 -7.00 16.02 4.21
N CYS A 105 -6.71 15.00 3.41
CA CYS A 105 -6.93 15.06 1.97
C CYS A 105 -8.36 14.64 1.63
N PRO A 106 -8.93 15.22 0.57
CA PRO A 106 -10.20 14.78 0.02
C PRO A 106 -10.09 13.35 -0.54
N ASN A 107 -11.22 12.76 -0.89
CA ASN A 107 -11.31 11.43 -1.50
C ASN A 107 -12.31 11.41 -2.67
N ASP A 108 -12.59 12.57 -3.27
CA ASP A 108 -13.43 12.70 -4.46
C ASP A 108 -12.72 12.26 -5.75
N GLU A 109 -13.49 12.12 -6.84
CA GLU A 109 -13.00 11.65 -8.14
C GLU A 109 -11.72 12.38 -8.62
N PRO A 110 -11.62 13.73 -8.56
CA PRO A 110 -10.39 14.40 -9.02
C PRO A 110 -9.15 14.06 -8.19
N GLU A 111 -9.32 13.76 -6.90
CA GLU A 111 -8.23 13.34 -6.03
C GLU A 111 -7.85 11.88 -6.27
N GLN A 112 -8.84 11.02 -6.54
CA GLN A 112 -8.59 9.63 -6.94
C GLN A 112 -7.80 9.58 -8.26
N ASP A 113 -8.19 10.36 -9.27
CA ASP A 113 -7.43 10.50 -10.52
C ASP A 113 -5.98 10.96 -10.27
N ARG A 114 -5.78 11.84 -9.29
CA ARG A 114 -4.45 12.33 -8.89
C ARG A 114 -3.61 11.22 -8.23
N GLU A 115 -4.21 10.35 -7.44
CA GLU A 115 -3.53 9.19 -6.84
C GLU A 115 -3.23 8.11 -7.89
N ASP A 116 -4.15 7.82 -8.81
CA ASP A 116 -3.92 6.87 -9.90
C ASP A 116 -2.79 7.35 -10.83
N MET A 117 -2.70 8.65 -11.11
CA MET A 117 -1.58 9.23 -11.83
C MET A 117 -0.25 9.08 -11.08
N LYS A 118 -0.25 9.18 -9.74
CA LYS A 118 0.96 8.92 -8.93
C LYS A 118 1.36 7.45 -8.99
N HIS A 119 0.41 6.52 -8.94
CA HIS A 119 0.68 5.10 -9.13
C HIS A 119 1.37 4.84 -10.46
N ALA A 120 0.80 5.34 -11.57
CA ALA A 120 1.40 5.21 -12.88
C ALA A 120 2.81 5.83 -12.96
N LEU A 121 3.03 6.96 -12.31
CA LEU A 121 4.36 7.58 -12.21
C LEU A 121 5.36 6.68 -11.47
N VAL A 122 4.99 6.16 -10.28
CA VAL A 122 5.88 5.31 -9.46
C VAL A 122 6.23 4.02 -10.19
N VAL A 123 5.23 3.36 -10.79
CA VAL A 123 5.47 2.15 -11.59
C VAL A 123 6.40 2.45 -12.77
N HIS A 124 6.21 3.60 -13.44
CA HIS A 124 7.07 3.98 -14.57
C HIS A 124 8.53 4.24 -14.16
N ILE A 125 8.79 4.91 -13.03
CA ILE A 125 10.16 5.15 -12.54
C ILE A 125 10.81 3.89 -11.97
N CYS A 126 10.02 2.87 -11.64
CA CYS A 126 10.47 1.55 -11.22
C CYS A 126 10.44 0.54 -12.38
N ASP A 127 10.59 1.02 -13.63
CA ASP A 127 10.70 0.19 -14.83
C ASP A 127 9.53 -0.79 -15.08
N GLY A 128 8.35 -0.49 -14.50
CA GLY A 128 7.16 -1.33 -14.60
C GLY A 128 6.93 -2.24 -13.39
N ASP A 129 7.88 -2.31 -12.46
CA ASP A 129 7.77 -3.17 -11.28
C ASP A 129 6.86 -2.54 -10.20
N LEU A 130 6.01 -3.37 -9.59
CA LEU A 130 5.12 -2.95 -8.50
C LEU A 130 5.83 -2.92 -7.14
N HIS A 131 6.87 -3.74 -6.99
CA HIS A 131 7.66 -3.91 -5.77
C HIS A 131 9.11 -4.25 -6.15
N SER A 132 10.06 -3.92 -5.28
CA SER A 132 11.48 -4.25 -5.45
C SER A 132 11.92 -5.47 -4.63
N ALA A 133 11.10 -5.90 -3.66
CA ALA A 133 11.35 -7.09 -2.88
C ALA A 133 11.43 -8.36 -3.76
N PRO A 134 12.37 -9.28 -3.51
CA PRO A 134 12.49 -10.53 -4.27
C PRO A 134 11.40 -11.55 -3.87
N LEU A 135 10.14 -11.27 -4.20
CA LEU A 135 9.00 -12.14 -3.89
C LEU A 135 8.90 -13.31 -4.86
N GLU A 136 9.05 -14.54 -4.37
CA GLU A 136 8.91 -15.76 -5.19
C GLU A 136 7.48 -16.33 -5.18
N ASN A 137 6.94 -16.62 -4.00
CA ASN A 137 5.59 -17.18 -3.84
C ASN A 137 4.89 -16.67 -2.56
N PRO A 138 4.66 -15.35 -2.45
CA PRO A 138 4.00 -14.78 -1.27
C PRO A 138 2.60 -15.39 -1.11
N GLN A 139 2.21 -15.73 0.11
CA GLN A 139 0.88 -16.29 0.38
C GLN A 139 -0.07 -15.21 0.93
N LYS A 140 0.47 -14.22 1.63
CA LYS A 140 -0.30 -13.12 2.20
C LYS A 140 0.44 -11.79 2.11
N ILE A 141 -0.21 -10.80 1.50
CA ILE A 141 0.29 -9.45 1.27
C ILE A 141 -0.64 -8.45 1.95
N LEU A 142 -0.05 -7.44 2.61
CA LEU A 142 -0.77 -6.34 3.24
C LEU A 142 -0.36 -5.01 2.59
N ASP A 143 -1.33 -4.30 2.01
CA ASP A 143 -1.15 -2.96 1.45
C ASP A 143 -1.73 -1.89 2.40
N ILE A 144 -0.87 -1.04 2.93
CA ILE A 144 -1.24 -0.04 3.94
C ILE A 144 -1.45 1.32 3.29
N GLY A 145 -2.66 1.87 3.49
CA GLY A 145 -3.07 3.10 2.82
C GLY A 145 -3.32 2.84 1.34
N THR A 146 -4.13 1.82 1.03
CA THR A 146 -4.33 1.33 -0.33
C THR A 146 -4.96 2.37 -1.26
N GLY A 147 -5.58 3.42 -0.72
CA GLY A 147 -6.17 4.51 -1.51
C GLY A 147 -7.26 4.00 -2.44
N THR A 148 -7.09 4.19 -3.75
CA THR A 148 -8.01 3.66 -4.77
C THR A 148 -7.98 2.13 -4.87
N GLY A 149 -6.95 1.49 -4.31
CA GLY A 149 -6.74 0.04 -4.38
C GLY A 149 -6.00 -0.42 -5.63
N ILE A 150 -5.59 0.51 -6.52
CA ILE A 150 -4.99 0.17 -7.82
C ILE A 150 -3.73 -0.70 -7.69
N TRP A 151 -2.87 -0.42 -6.70
CA TRP A 151 -1.68 -1.23 -6.46
C TRP A 151 -2.03 -2.65 -5.98
N ALA A 152 -2.97 -2.77 -5.03
CA ALA A 152 -3.40 -4.07 -4.52
C ALA A 152 -4.08 -4.92 -5.61
N ILE A 153 -4.82 -4.28 -6.52
CA ILE A 153 -5.43 -4.94 -7.69
C ILE A 153 -4.35 -5.46 -8.63
N ASP A 154 -3.39 -4.62 -9.03
CA ASP A 154 -2.30 -5.02 -9.92
C ASP A 154 -1.46 -6.16 -9.31
N MET A 155 -1.21 -6.12 -8.00
CA MET A 155 -0.56 -7.23 -7.29
C MET A 155 -1.42 -8.49 -7.26
N GLY A 156 -2.75 -8.36 -7.18
CA GLY A 156 -3.68 -9.48 -7.17
C GLY A 156 -3.66 -10.24 -8.49
N ASP A 157 -3.54 -9.51 -9.59
CA ASP A 157 -3.36 -10.07 -10.92
C ASP A 157 -1.98 -10.73 -11.10
N ASN A 158 -0.92 -10.14 -10.55
CA ASN A 158 0.45 -10.68 -10.63
C ASN A 158 0.67 -11.92 -9.74
N TYR A 159 0.01 -11.98 -8.58
CA TYR A 159 0.12 -13.06 -7.61
C TYR A 159 -1.26 -13.67 -7.29
N PRO A 160 -1.86 -14.42 -8.23
CA PRO A 160 -3.22 -14.94 -8.08
C PRO A 160 -3.38 -15.96 -6.94
N GLU A 161 -2.28 -16.54 -6.46
CA GLU A 161 -2.26 -17.46 -5.32
C GLU A 161 -2.12 -16.74 -3.97
N ALA A 162 -1.69 -15.48 -3.96
CA ALA A 162 -1.54 -14.69 -2.74
C ALA A 162 -2.87 -14.06 -2.35
N GLN A 163 -3.21 -14.07 -1.07
CA GLN A 163 -4.26 -13.21 -0.53
C GLN A 163 -3.70 -11.80 -0.33
N ILE A 164 -4.40 -10.78 -0.82
CA ILE A 164 -4.02 -9.38 -0.67
C ILE A 164 -5.09 -8.64 0.13
N ASP A 165 -4.70 -8.15 1.29
CA ASP A 165 -5.53 -7.31 2.14
C ASP A 165 -5.06 -5.85 1.98
N GLY A 166 -5.92 -4.96 1.49
CA GLY A 166 -5.66 -3.52 1.42
C GLY A 166 -6.41 -2.76 2.50
N ILE A 167 -5.71 -1.97 3.31
CA ILE A 167 -6.30 -1.19 4.40
C ILE A 167 -6.31 0.30 4.08
N ASP A 168 -7.43 0.98 4.31
CA ASP A 168 -7.56 2.45 4.18
C ASP A 168 -8.67 2.99 5.09
N LEU A 169 -8.63 4.27 5.44
CA LEU A 169 -9.70 4.92 6.19
C LEU A 169 -10.95 5.17 5.34
N SER A 170 -10.81 5.20 4.02
CA SER A 170 -11.87 5.54 3.07
C SER A 170 -12.34 4.32 2.28
N PRO A 171 -13.64 3.98 2.28
CA PRO A 171 -14.20 2.94 1.42
C PRO A 171 -14.44 3.46 0.00
N ILE A 172 -13.37 3.73 -0.75
CA ILE A 172 -13.42 4.30 -2.12
C ILE A 172 -13.01 3.33 -3.23
N GLN A 173 -12.70 2.08 -2.87
CA GLN A 173 -12.16 1.09 -3.78
C GLN A 173 -13.24 0.56 -4.74
N PRO A 174 -12.88 0.11 -5.95
CA PRO A 174 -13.85 -0.34 -6.95
C PRO A 174 -14.59 -1.60 -6.49
N GLY A 175 -15.83 -1.75 -6.97
CA GLY A 175 -16.66 -2.91 -6.63
C GLY A 175 -16.26 -4.21 -7.33
N PHE A 176 -15.42 -4.16 -8.37
CA PHE A 176 -14.94 -5.32 -9.12
C PHE A 176 -13.43 -5.41 -9.01
N VAL A 177 -12.94 -6.47 -8.38
CA VAL A 177 -11.53 -6.70 -8.04
C VAL A 177 -11.18 -8.17 -8.24
N PRO A 178 -9.89 -8.53 -8.33
CA PRO A 178 -9.47 -9.92 -8.32
C PRO A 178 -10.00 -10.67 -7.08
N PRO A 179 -10.37 -11.96 -7.18
CA PRO A 179 -11.02 -12.71 -6.10
C PRO A 179 -10.13 -12.89 -4.85
N ASN A 180 -8.82 -12.71 -5.01
CA ASN A 180 -7.81 -12.77 -3.97
C ASN A 180 -7.53 -11.41 -3.29
N VAL A 181 -8.18 -10.32 -3.72
CA VAL A 181 -8.02 -8.98 -3.16
C VAL A 181 -9.21 -8.63 -2.26
N LYS A 182 -8.94 -8.13 -1.06
CA LYS A 182 -9.93 -7.67 -0.07
C LYS A 182 -9.57 -6.28 0.43
N PHE A 183 -10.57 -5.46 0.66
CA PHE A 183 -10.38 -4.11 1.18
C PHE A 183 -11.03 -3.97 2.56
N LEU A 184 -10.28 -3.41 3.50
CA LEU A 184 -10.69 -3.23 4.88
C LEU A 184 -10.66 -1.74 5.21
N VAL A 185 -11.77 -1.22 5.74
CA VAL A 185 -11.81 0.12 6.31
C VAL A 185 -11.22 0.04 7.71
N ASP A 186 -9.96 0.43 7.84
CA ASP A 186 -9.22 0.37 9.10
C ASP A 186 -8.15 1.47 9.16
N ASP A 187 -7.75 1.80 10.38
CA ASP A 187 -6.68 2.74 10.68
C ASP A 187 -5.37 1.99 10.80
N ALA A 188 -4.41 2.30 9.92
CA ALA A 188 -3.09 1.69 9.95
C ALA A 188 -2.37 1.85 11.32
N GLU A 189 -2.70 2.90 12.09
CA GLU A 189 -2.17 3.13 13.43
C GLU A 189 -2.98 2.42 14.53
N ALA A 190 -4.07 1.70 14.23
CA ALA A 190 -4.75 0.86 15.23
C ALA A 190 -3.90 -0.35 15.65
N GLU A 191 -4.37 -1.11 16.62
CA GLU A 191 -3.77 -2.40 16.97
C GLU A 191 -4.10 -3.43 15.88
N TRP A 192 -3.07 -4.07 15.32
CA TRP A 192 -3.26 -5.00 14.21
C TRP A 192 -3.71 -6.38 14.71
N LEU A 193 -4.85 -6.85 14.22
CA LEU A 193 -5.44 -8.15 14.56
C LEU A 193 -4.85 -9.33 13.77
N TYR A 194 -3.81 -9.09 12.98
CA TYR A 194 -3.08 -10.15 12.30
C TYR A 194 -2.25 -10.97 13.31
N PRO A 195 -2.25 -12.31 13.21
CA PRO A 195 -1.38 -13.15 14.02
C PRO A 195 0.09 -12.86 13.76
N ASP A 196 0.93 -13.15 14.75
CA ASP A 196 2.38 -13.07 14.61
C ASP A 196 2.87 -13.98 13.48
N ASN A 197 3.87 -13.54 12.71
CA ASN A 197 4.45 -14.31 11.60
C ASN A 197 3.40 -14.83 10.58
N SER A 198 2.44 -14.02 10.18
CA SER A 198 1.36 -14.39 9.26
C SER A 198 1.41 -13.71 7.88
N ILE A 199 2.19 -12.63 7.73
CA ILE A 199 2.28 -11.83 6.50
C ILE A 199 3.63 -12.05 5.82
N ASP A 200 3.64 -12.28 4.50
CA ASP A 200 4.87 -12.45 3.71
C ASP A 200 5.44 -11.11 3.23
N PHE A 201 4.54 -10.17 2.89
CA PHE A 201 4.92 -8.87 2.36
C PHE A 201 4.01 -7.74 2.88
N ILE A 202 4.62 -6.65 3.34
CA ILE A 202 3.91 -5.44 3.76
C ILE A 202 4.39 -4.28 2.89
N HIS A 203 3.46 -3.65 2.20
CA HIS A 203 3.72 -2.52 1.32
C HIS A 203 3.11 -1.24 1.88
N LEU A 204 3.87 -0.14 1.78
CA LEU A 204 3.40 1.22 2.04
C LEU A 204 3.91 2.13 0.93
N ARG A 205 3.04 2.99 0.40
CA ARG A 205 3.44 3.99 -0.61
C ARG A 205 2.81 5.34 -0.31
N HIS A 206 3.64 6.39 -0.28
CA HIS A 206 3.21 7.76 0.02
C HIS A 206 2.50 7.92 1.38
N MET A 207 2.81 7.06 2.35
CA MET A 207 2.18 7.03 3.66
C MET A 207 2.96 7.81 4.71
N ALA A 208 4.25 8.06 4.51
CA ALA A 208 5.09 8.74 5.49
C ALA A 208 4.48 10.04 6.05
N PRO A 209 3.86 10.94 5.25
CA PRO A 209 3.26 12.17 5.78
C PRO A 209 2.01 11.96 6.64
N PHE A 210 1.37 10.79 6.57
CA PHE A 210 0.08 10.50 7.18
C PHE A 210 0.18 9.62 8.43
N ILE A 211 1.34 9.01 8.67
CA ILE A 211 1.63 8.24 9.88
C ILE A 211 2.18 9.15 10.97
N LYS A 212 1.62 9.08 12.18
CA LYS A 212 2.06 9.89 13.33
C LYS A 212 3.12 9.17 14.17
N ASP A 213 2.98 7.87 14.37
CA ASP A 213 3.92 7.02 15.12
C ASP A 213 4.49 5.90 14.24
N CYS A 214 5.41 6.28 13.35
CA CYS A 214 6.11 5.35 12.47
C CYS A 214 6.86 4.24 13.25
N PRO A 215 7.58 4.52 14.36
CA PRO A 215 8.20 3.47 15.18
C PRO A 215 7.22 2.44 15.72
N ARG A 216 5.99 2.82 16.09
CA ARG A 216 4.96 1.86 16.49
C ARG A 216 4.43 1.08 15.30
N LEU A 217 4.16 1.74 14.17
CA LEU A 217 3.73 1.08 12.94
C LEU A 217 4.71 -0.02 12.51
N LEU A 218 6.01 0.29 12.45
CA LEU A 218 7.05 -0.67 12.05
C LEU A 218 7.21 -1.83 13.05
N ARG A 219 7.00 -1.58 14.35
CA ARG A 219 6.98 -2.67 15.35
C ARG A 219 5.80 -3.63 15.13
N GLN A 220 4.63 -3.11 14.79
CA GLN A 220 3.48 -3.96 14.46
C GLN A 220 3.72 -4.72 13.16
N ALA A 221 4.25 -4.05 12.14
CA ALA A 221 4.64 -4.66 10.88
C ALA A 221 5.62 -5.82 11.10
N ASN A 222 6.69 -5.60 11.87
CA ASN A 222 7.66 -6.64 12.16
C ASN A 222 7.08 -7.83 12.95
N ARG A 223 6.16 -7.59 13.90
CA ARG A 223 5.51 -8.67 14.67
C ARG A 223 4.73 -9.63 13.77
N VAL A 224 3.98 -9.09 12.80
CA VAL A 224 3.10 -9.90 11.94
C VAL A 224 3.83 -10.45 10.72
N LEU A 225 4.99 -9.90 10.39
CA LEU A 225 5.82 -10.36 9.29
C LEU A 225 6.42 -11.73 9.60
N LYS A 226 6.36 -12.65 8.64
CA LYS A 226 7.05 -13.93 8.71
C LYS A 226 8.57 -13.73 8.72
N PRO A 227 9.35 -14.66 9.30
CA PRO A 227 10.79 -14.69 9.10
C PRO A 227 11.11 -14.76 7.60
N GLY A 228 11.99 -13.88 7.11
CA GLY A 228 12.32 -13.74 5.70
C GLY A 228 11.29 -12.96 4.86
N GLY A 229 10.21 -12.46 5.48
CA GLY A 229 9.28 -11.54 4.82
C GLY A 229 9.88 -10.15 4.62
N TRP A 230 9.19 -9.34 3.80
CA TRP A 230 9.65 -8.00 3.42
C TRP A 230 8.68 -6.91 3.85
N ILE A 231 9.23 -5.78 4.29
CA ILE A 231 8.50 -4.51 4.42
C ILE A 231 9.09 -3.55 3.40
N GLU A 232 8.25 -3.02 2.51
CA GLU A 232 8.67 -2.09 1.47
C GLU A 232 7.94 -0.75 1.62
N LEU A 233 8.74 0.33 1.65
CA LEU A 233 8.26 1.69 1.72
C LEU A 233 8.66 2.42 0.44
N GLN A 234 7.68 2.71 -0.41
CA GLN A 234 7.89 3.47 -1.63
C GLN A 234 7.54 4.93 -1.39
N GLU A 235 8.56 5.73 -1.10
CA GLU A 235 8.42 7.14 -0.72
C GLU A 235 9.15 8.09 -1.66
N LEU A 236 8.57 9.26 -1.88
CA LEU A 236 9.23 10.32 -2.63
C LEU A 236 10.06 11.18 -1.69
N ARG A 237 11.36 11.24 -1.95
CA ARG A 237 12.24 12.19 -1.30
C ARG A 237 12.14 13.55 -2.00
N TRP A 238 11.39 14.46 -1.40
CA TRP A 238 11.26 15.83 -1.87
C TRP A 238 12.60 16.58 -1.72
N ARG A 239 13.14 17.10 -2.83
CA ARG A 239 14.30 17.98 -2.84
C ARG A 239 14.02 19.19 -3.71
N PHE A 240 13.97 20.36 -3.09
CA PHE A 240 13.93 21.63 -3.82
C PHE A 240 15.34 21.97 -4.33
N ALA A 241 15.40 22.42 -5.58
CA ALA A 241 16.60 22.89 -6.25
C ALA A 241 16.23 23.97 -7.26
N CYS A 242 17.16 24.88 -7.54
CA CYS A 242 17.09 25.83 -8.66
C CYS A 242 18.29 25.60 -9.58
N ASP A 243 18.17 26.00 -10.84
CA ASP A 243 19.22 25.91 -11.87
C ASP A 243 19.99 27.23 -12.06
N ASP A 244 19.55 28.30 -11.40
CA ASP A 244 20.12 29.66 -11.49
C ASP A 244 20.78 30.14 -10.19
N ASP A 245 21.04 29.22 -9.25
CA ASP A 245 21.63 29.48 -7.93
C ASP A 245 20.89 30.52 -7.06
N THR A 246 19.65 30.89 -7.39
CA THR A 246 18.86 31.84 -6.59
C THR A 246 18.36 31.24 -5.27
N MET A 247 18.39 29.92 -5.12
CA MET A 247 18.01 29.19 -3.92
C MET A 247 19.17 29.12 -2.93
N GLY A 248 19.25 30.14 -2.06
CA GLY A 248 20.20 30.14 -0.94
C GLY A 248 19.98 28.99 0.05
N PRO A 249 20.98 28.71 0.92
CA PRO A 249 20.91 27.63 1.92
C PRO A 249 19.75 27.78 2.92
N ASP A 250 19.22 28.99 3.05
CA ASP A 250 18.12 29.33 3.96
C ASP A 250 16.72 29.27 3.32
N TYR A 251 16.60 28.73 2.10
CA TYR A 251 15.32 28.65 1.40
C TYR A 251 14.26 27.90 2.23
N ALA A 252 13.16 28.61 2.51
CA ALA A 252 12.16 28.16 3.48
C ALA A 252 11.53 26.81 3.14
N PRO A 253 11.16 26.50 1.87
CA PRO A 253 10.67 25.16 1.51
C PRO A 253 11.65 24.03 1.79
N THR A 254 12.96 24.24 1.54
CA THR A 254 14.00 23.26 1.85
C THR A 254 14.08 23.01 3.36
N LYS A 255 14.05 24.07 4.17
CA LYS A 255 14.02 23.95 5.64
C LYS A 255 12.77 23.24 6.14
N MET A 256 11.61 23.56 5.58
CA MET A 256 10.34 22.91 5.92
C MET A 256 10.40 21.41 5.69
N VAL A 257 10.88 20.97 4.52
CA VAL A 257 11.02 19.54 4.22
C VAL A 257 12.05 18.86 5.12
N LEU A 258 13.17 19.52 5.43
CA LEU A 258 14.15 18.97 6.37
C LEU A 258 13.57 18.82 7.78
N LEU A 259 12.77 19.78 8.25
CA LEU A 259 12.09 19.68 9.55
C LEU A 259 11.05 18.55 9.58
N LEU A 260 10.27 18.41 8.50
CA LEU A 260 9.36 17.28 8.34
C LEU A 260 10.13 15.96 8.39
N LEU A 261 11.21 15.81 7.61
CA LEU A 261 12.03 14.60 7.61
C LEU A 261 12.70 14.32 8.98
N LEU A 262 13.15 15.34 9.70
CA LEU A 262 13.79 15.16 11.02
C LEU A 262 12.80 14.68 12.10
N LEU A 263 11.50 14.94 11.95
CA LEU A 263 10.48 14.33 12.80
C LEU A 263 10.36 12.81 12.58
N TYR A 264 10.70 12.32 11.39
CA TYR A 264 10.63 10.89 11.01
C TYR A 264 11.98 10.15 11.11
N LEU A 265 13.11 10.87 11.04
CA LEU A 265 14.46 10.31 10.94
C LEU A 265 15.24 10.29 12.27
N THR A 266 14.61 10.52 13.43
CA THR A 266 15.26 10.13 14.69
C THR A 266 15.55 8.63 14.63
N PRO A 267 16.83 8.20 14.71
CA PRO A 267 17.19 6.81 14.47
C PRO A 267 16.46 5.92 15.48
N TRP A 268 15.51 5.14 14.96
CA TRP A 268 14.93 4.02 15.69
C TRP A 268 16.06 3.02 15.95
N ARG A 269 16.37 2.82 17.23
CA ARG A 269 17.23 1.72 17.67
C ARG A 269 16.31 0.62 18.21
N PRO A 270 16.31 -0.58 17.61
CA PRO A 270 15.71 -1.73 18.28
C PRO A 270 16.44 -1.94 19.60
N GLY A 271 15.69 -2.02 20.69
CA GLY A 271 16.16 -2.43 22.01
C GLY A 271 15.91 -3.91 22.23
#